data_AF-A0A8S2KEK2-F1
#
_entry.id   AF-A0A8S2KEK2-F1
#
_cell.length_a   1.000
_cell.length_b   1.000
_cell.length_c   1.000
_cell.angle_alpha   90.00
_cell.angle_beta   90.00
_cell.angle_gamma   90.00
#
_symmetry.space_group_name_H-M   'P 1'
#
loop_
_entity.id
_entity.type
_entity.pdbx_description
1 polymer ?
#
loop_
_entity_poly.entity_id
_entity_poly.type
_entity_poly.pdbx_seq_one_letter_code
_entity_poly.pdbx_strand_id
1 'polypeptide(L)'
;MSSDTEEYSVFHGNSNTLPDVCIVPSEHHRLLLPSISSNSGMDAADNLHLPPWNTNIIDDPDYADVVRQAERAIEGGILPVRIAAGSSGSYFVRNLEGKTIGVFKPKDEEPYGYLSEAGASIIDTKLRLNIVPKTRVVRLASDSFNYPAIERHLITAKREINESVGRHMHGRRVFQPKGLHPKVGSFQLFVEKYDDADAFLKQFDRDSPSPDVAIQFQRQFEKLVVLDYIIRNTDRNNSNWLVKYETKKVNERDMIENAGEVNHLSNAATTITTDETTSAKPTVDIRIAAIDNGLAFPFKHPDEWRTYPFHWAWLPQAKTPFSDDIKALVLPLLADMNFIQHEICDEIQRLFSQDKNYERRLVERQLSVMRGQIINLAQAMRDGKSPFQLVQMPGVIVERLVSDALGDPPGSRQFKQKFNDRYPLFTWF
;
A
#
# COMPACT_ATOMS: atom_id res chain seq x y z
N MET A 1 -40.11 14.08 24.05
CA MET A 1 -39.74 15.33 23.37
C MET A 1 -38.29 15.64 23.69
N SER A 2 -37.39 15.16 22.85
CA SER A 2 -36.05 15.70 22.67
C SER A 2 -35.82 15.54 21.17
N SER A 3 -35.78 16.66 20.47
CA SER A 3 -35.60 16.73 19.02
C SER A 3 -34.12 16.60 18.72
N ASP A 4 -33.70 15.44 18.23
CA ASP A 4 -32.39 15.25 17.61
C ASP A 4 -32.32 16.16 16.38
N THR A 5 -31.53 17.23 16.49
CA THR A 5 -31.25 18.14 15.38
C THR A 5 -29.97 17.63 14.73
N GLU A 6 -30.14 16.86 13.65
CA GLU A 6 -29.01 16.44 12.80
C GLU A 6 -28.41 17.68 12.13
N GLU A 7 -27.17 18.01 12.45
CA GLU A 7 -26.49 19.18 11.89
C GLU A 7 -25.82 18.79 10.56
N TYR A 8 -26.36 19.32 9.46
CA TYR A 8 -25.87 19.06 8.11
C TYR A 8 -25.12 20.28 7.58
N SER A 9 -23.85 20.12 7.25
CA SER A 9 -23.07 21.15 6.54
C SER A 9 -22.92 20.76 5.07
N VAL A 10 -23.45 21.59 4.16
CA VAL A 10 -23.29 21.45 2.71
C VAL A 10 -22.27 22.48 2.24
N PHE A 11 -21.14 22.02 1.69
CA PHE A 11 -20.11 22.90 1.13
C PHE A 11 -20.26 23.00 -0.39
N HIS A 12 -20.19 24.24 -0.89
CA HIS A 12 -20.16 24.55 -2.32
C HIS A 12 -18.73 24.93 -2.70
N GLY A 13 -18.13 24.20 -3.65
CA GLY A 13 -16.86 24.62 -4.24
C GLY A 13 -17.10 25.83 -5.15
N ASN A 14 -16.89 27.05 -4.64
CA ASN A 14 -16.92 28.26 -5.48
C ASN A 14 -15.59 28.47 -6.20
N SER A 15 -15.69 28.80 -7.48
CA SER A 15 -14.62 29.05 -8.43
C SER A 15 -14.14 30.51 -8.43
N ASN A 16 -12.92 30.66 -8.93
CA ASN A 16 -12.29 31.84 -9.57
C ASN A 16 -11.70 32.97 -8.70
N THR A 17 -10.37 33.01 -8.71
CA THR A 17 -9.66 34.21 -9.21
C THR A 17 -8.81 33.81 -10.44
N LEU A 18 -9.11 34.42 -11.59
CA LEU A 18 -8.39 34.42 -12.88
C LEU A 18 -8.01 35.89 -13.18
N PRO A 19 -6.97 36.21 -13.97
CA PRO A 19 -7.05 36.24 -15.46
C PRO A 19 -5.75 35.70 -16.13
N ASP A 20 -5.60 35.43 -17.44
CA ASP A 20 -6.22 35.94 -18.67
C ASP A 20 -6.30 34.85 -19.75
N VAL A 21 -7.21 35.08 -20.71
CA VAL A 21 -7.61 34.19 -21.81
C VAL A 21 -6.68 34.29 -23.02
N CYS A 22 -6.37 33.15 -23.65
CA CYS A 22 -6.10 33.07 -25.10
C CYS A 22 -6.75 31.79 -25.66
N ILE A 23 -7.75 31.98 -26.52
CA ILE A 23 -8.49 30.94 -27.24
C ILE A 23 -7.80 30.69 -28.58
N VAL A 24 -7.53 29.44 -28.94
CA VAL A 24 -7.30 29.00 -30.32
C VAL A 24 -8.20 27.79 -30.59
N PRO A 25 -9.06 27.80 -31.63
CA PRO A 25 -9.93 26.67 -31.94
C PRO A 25 -9.16 25.63 -32.77
N SER A 26 -9.39 24.34 -32.51
CA SER A 26 -8.93 23.29 -33.43
C SER A 26 -10.00 22.22 -33.62
N GLU A 27 -10.20 21.93 -34.90
CA GLU A 27 -11.33 21.29 -35.54
C GLU A 27 -11.49 19.79 -35.24
N HIS A 28 -12.74 19.36 -35.42
CA HIS A 28 -13.16 17.97 -35.47
C HIS A 28 -12.54 17.23 -36.67
N HIS A 29 -11.80 16.17 -36.42
CA HIS A 29 -11.68 15.07 -37.38
C HIS A 29 -12.06 13.73 -36.72
N ARG A 30 -13.27 13.27 -37.05
CA ARG A 30 -13.68 11.86 -36.94
C ARG A 30 -12.79 11.04 -37.87
N LEU A 31 -11.97 10.16 -37.29
CA LEU A 31 -11.39 9.05 -38.03
C LEU A 31 -12.29 7.82 -37.83
N LEU A 32 -12.94 7.43 -38.93
CA LEU A 32 -13.71 6.20 -39.09
C LEU A 32 -12.73 5.01 -38.99
N LEU A 33 -12.96 4.10 -38.05
CA LEU A 33 -12.31 2.78 -38.08
C LEU A 33 -13.02 1.88 -39.09
N PRO A 34 -12.29 1.10 -39.91
CA PRO A 34 -12.91 0.17 -40.84
C PRO A 34 -13.50 -1.04 -40.09
N SER A 35 -14.71 -1.40 -40.48
CA SER A 35 -15.37 -2.66 -40.15
C SER A 35 -14.57 -3.86 -40.68
N ILE A 36 -14.13 -4.74 -39.79
CA ILE A 36 -13.71 -6.10 -40.15
C ILE A 36 -14.74 -7.07 -39.56
N SER A 37 -15.53 -7.67 -40.43
CA SER A 37 -16.28 -8.89 -40.12
C SER A 37 -15.39 -10.09 -40.41
N SER A 38 -15.24 -10.99 -39.44
CA SER A 38 -15.34 -12.46 -39.64
C SER A 38 -14.84 -13.22 -38.40
N ASN A 39 -15.74 -14.04 -37.87
CA ASN A 39 -15.53 -15.31 -37.15
C ASN A 39 -14.24 -15.51 -36.33
N SER A 40 -14.37 -15.44 -35.00
CA SER A 40 -13.60 -16.28 -34.05
C SER A 40 -14.26 -16.28 -32.66
N GLY A 41 -15.53 -16.67 -32.61
CA GLY A 41 -16.20 -16.98 -31.35
C GLY A 41 -15.79 -18.36 -30.84
N MET A 42 -14.55 -18.53 -30.37
CA MET A 42 -14.15 -19.64 -29.48
C MET A 42 -12.73 -19.54 -28.90
N ASP A 43 -11.85 -18.64 -29.37
CA ASP A 43 -10.43 -18.66 -28.96
C ASP A 43 -10.03 -17.66 -27.85
N ALA A 44 -10.93 -16.76 -27.42
CA ALA A 44 -10.58 -15.73 -26.42
C ALA A 44 -10.54 -16.26 -24.98
N ALA A 45 -11.25 -17.35 -24.66
CA ALA A 45 -11.27 -17.95 -23.33
C ALA A 45 -10.03 -18.82 -23.05
N ASP A 46 -9.30 -19.23 -24.09
CA ASP A 46 -8.23 -20.22 -23.98
C ASP A 46 -6.86 -19.63 -23.60
N ASN A 47 -6.70 -18.31 -23.66
CA ASN A 47 -5.46 -17.59 -23.34
C ASN A 47 -5.31 -17.19 -21.85
N LEU A 48 -6.35 -17.37 -21.00
CA LEU A 48 -6.25 -17.04 -19.56
C LEU A 48 -5.40 -18.02 -18.74
N HIS A 49 -5.01 -19.15 -19.33
CA HIS A 49 -4.38 -20.27 -18.64
C HIS A 49 -2.88 -20.44 -18.94
N LEU A 50 -2.29 -19.61 -19.80
CA LEU A 50 -0.88 -19.73 -20.18
C LEU A 50 -0.07 -18.51 -19.69
N PRO A 51 1.09 -18.73 -19.03
CA PRO A 51 1.98 -17.63 -18.64
C PRO A 51 2.59 -16.97 -19.90
N PRO A 52 3.08 -15.72 -19.79
CA PRO A 52 3.09 -14.87 -18.58
C PRO A 52 1.72 -14.28 -18.24
N TRP A 53 1.27 -14.43 -16.99
CA TRP A 53 -0.05 -13.91 -16.54
C TRP A 53 -0.01 -12.44 -16.10
N ASN A 54 1.19 -11.91 -15.87
CA ASN A 54 1.43 -10.61 -15.24
C ASN A 54 2.03 -9.57 -16.21
N THR A 55 1.78 -9.71 -17.52
CA THR A 55 2.33 -8.81 -18.57
C THR A 55 1.88 -7.37 -18.49
N ASN A 56 0.84 -7.08 -17.71
CA ASN A 56 0.25 -5.75 -17.63
C ASN A 56 0.97 -4.81 -16.65
N ILE A 57 2.01 -5.28 -15.96
CA ILE A 57 2.85 -4.46 -15.09
C ILE A 57 3.92 -3.78 -15.94
N ILE A 58 3.54 -2.66 -16.55
CA ILE A 58 4.39 -1.89 -17.49
C ILE A 58 4.98 -0.65 -16.78
N ASP A 59 4.28 -0.16 -15.77
CA ASP A 59 4.61 1.06 -15.02
C ASP A 59 5.71 0.87 -13.96
N ASP A 60 6.05 -0.37 -13.61
CA ASP A 60 7.08 -0.71 -12.61
C ASP A 60 7.93 -1.91 -13.08
N PRO A 61 8.99 -1.64 -13.87
CA PRO A 61 9.84 -2.69 -14.45
C PRO A 61 10.57 -3.54 -13.40
N ASP A 62 10.97 -2.94 -12.29
CA ASP A 62 11.70 -3.60 -11.20
C ASP A 62 10.78 -4.59 -10.49
N TYR A 63 9.55 -4.17 -10.15
CA TYR A 63 8.56 -5.07 -9.59
C TYR A 63 8.19 -6.19 -10.57
N ALA A 64 8.00 -5.86 -11.85
CA ALA A 64 7.72 -6.85 -12.89
C ALA A 64 8.85 -7.89 -13.01
N ASP A 65 10.11 -7.49 -12.80
CA ASP A 65 11.22 -8.42 -12.79
C ASP A 65 11.19 -9.39 -11.61
N VAL A 66 10.87 -8.91 -10.41
CA VAL A 66 10.70 -9.79 -9.24
C VAL A 66 9.59 -10.81 -9.47
N VAL A 67 8.46 -10.41 -10.07
CA VAL A 67 7.38 -11.34 -10.42
C VAL A 67 7.85 -12.38 -11.45
N ARG A 68 8.62 -11.98 -12.47
CA ARG A 68 9.20 -12.93 -13.44
C ARG A 68 10.20 -13.88 -12.78
N GLN A 69 10.98 -13.42 -11.80
CA GLN A 69 11.88 -14.28 -11.04
C GLN A 69 11.11 -15.32 -10.23
N ALA A 70 9.96 -14.95 -9.64
CA ALA A 70 9.06 -15.89 -8.97
C ALA A 70 8.49 -16.94 -9.92
N GLU A 71 7.98 -16.51 -11.09
CA GLU A 71 7.46 -17.42 -12.12
C GLU A 71 8.53 -18.43 -12.58
N ARG A 72 9.74 -17.95 -12.90
CA ARG A 72 10.88 -18.81 -13.29
C ARG A 72 11.29 -19.78 -12.19
N ALA A 73 11.27 -19.35 -10.93
CA ALA A 73 11.62 -20.21 -9.80
C ALA A 73 10.61 -21.35 -9.63
N ILE A 74 9.31 -21.05 -9.76
CA ILE A 74 8.25 -22.05 -9.73
C ILE A 74 8.40 -23.04 -10.89
N GLU A 75 8.61 -22.55 -12.10
CA GLU A 75 8.86 -23.40 -13.28
C GLU A 75 10.11 -24.27 -13.12
N GLY A 76 11.13 -23.74 -12.44
CA GLY A 76 12.35 -24.45 -12.05
C GLY A 76 12.19 -25.41 -10.86
N GLY A 77 10.99 -25.58 -10.31
CA GLY A 77 10.69 -26.49 -9.21
C GLY A 77 10.97 -25.93 -7.81
N ILE A 78 11.37 -24.66 -7.68
CA ILE A 78 11.51 -23.97 -6.40
C ILE A 78 10.15 -23.38 -6.03
N LEU A 79 9.36 -24.17 -5.30
CA LEU A 79 7.98 -23.83 -4.97
C LEU A 79 7.90 -22.84 -3.77
N PRO A 80 6.92 -21.93 -3.77
CA PRO A 80 6.54 -21.13 -2.61
C PRO A 80 6.29 -21.99 -1.38
N VAL A 81 6.78 -21.52 -0.22
CA VAL A 81 6.70 -22.23 1.05
C VAL A 81 5.66 -21.56 1.94
N ARG A 82 4.71 -22.34 2.47
CA ARG A 82 3.65 -21.83 3.35
C ARG A 82 4.24 -21.27 4.66
N ILE A 83 3.73 -20.13 5.10
CA ILE A 83 4.12 -19.48 6.35
C ILE A 83 3.38 -20.17 7.50
N ALA A 84 4.10 -20.80 8.43
CA ALA A 84 3.52 -21.60 9.50
C ALA A 84 2.85 -20.75 10.61
N ALA A 85 3.40 -19.57 10.89
CA ALA A 85 2.95 -18.68 11.97
C ALA A 85 1.88 -17.65 11.53
N GLY A 86 1.53 -17.61 10.24
CA GLY A 86 0.56 -16.67 9.68
C GLY A 86 -0.84 -17.24 9.51
N SER A 87 -1.73 -16.46 8.88
CA SER A 87 -2.99 -16.95 8.34
C SER A 87 -2.78 -18.16 7.43
N SER A 88 -3.80 -19.00 7.30
CA SER A 88 -3.69 -20.29 6.62
C SER A 88 -3.35 -20.22 5.12
N GLY A 89 -3.29 -19.03 4.53
CA GLY A 89 -3.15 -18.77 3.10
C GLY A 89 -1.97 -17.89 2.70
N SER A 90 -0.91 -17.76 3.51
CA SER A 90 0.27 -16.95 3.17
C SER A 90 1.50 -17.79 2.79
N TYR A 91 2.24 -17.37 1.77
CA TYR A 91 3.38 -18.12 1.22
C TYR A 91 4.62 -17.23 0.99
N PHE A 92 5.79 -17.68 1.44
CA PHE A 92 7.07 -17.13 1.02
C PHE A 92 7.40 -17.60 -0.40
N VAL A 93 7.52 -16.64 -1.31
CA VAL A 93 7.92 -16.87 -2.70
C VAL A 93 9.42 -16.61 -2.86
N ARG A 94 10.08 -17.48 -3.61
CA ARG A 94 11.55 -17.49 -3.76
C ARG A 94 11.96 -17.28 -5.22
N ASN A 95 13.20 -16.85 -5.41
CA ASN A 95 13.84 -16.83 -6.73
C ASN A 95 14.60 -18.15 -7.00
N LEU A 96 15.30 -18.23 -8.14
CA LEU A 96 16.09 -19.41 -8.54
C LEU A 96 17.27 -19.73 -7.60
N GLU A 97 17.73 -18.76 -6.81
CA GLU A 97 18.77 -18.96 -5.79
C GLU A 97 18.19 -19.46 -4.46
N GLY A 98 16.87 -19.60 -4.36
CA GLY A 98 16.17 -19.98 -3.13
C GLY A 98 16.00 -18.83 -2.13
N LYS A 99 16.37 -17.60 -2.49
CA LYS A 99 16.16 -16.40 -1.67
C LYS A 99 14.70 -16.00 -1.67
N THR A 100 14.12 -15.67 -0.51
CA THR A 100 12.77 -15.12 -0.42
C THR A 100 12.73 -13.72 -1.04
N ILE A 101 11.83 -13.53 -2.00
CA ILE A 101 11.67 -12.28 -2.75
C ILE A 101 10.31 -11.61 -2.54
N GLY A 102 9.32 -12.37 -2.05
CA GLY A 102 8.01 -11.82 -1.75
C GLY A 102 7.15 -12.73 -0.88
N VAL A 103 6.04 -12.17 -0.42
CA VAL A 103 4.96 -12.87 0.26
C VAL A 103 3.74 -12.84 -0.64
N PHE A 104 3.20 -14.01 -0.97
CA PHE A 104 1.99 -14.15 -1.77
C PHE A 104 0.82 -14.63 -0.92
N LYS A 105 -0.32 -13.94 -1.03
CA LYS A 105 -1.58 -14.25 -0.33
C LYS A 105 -2.70 -14.45 -1.35
N PRO A 106 -3.05 -15.69 -1.73
CA PRO A 106 -4.11 -15.98 -2.69
C PRO A 106 -5.49 -15.57 -2.16
N LYS A 107 -6.29 -14.93 -3.02
CA LYS A 107 -7.66 -14.50 -2.70
C LYS A 107 -8.54 -15.63 -2.19
N ASP A 108 -8.46 -16.81 -2.78
CA ASP A 108 -9.33 -17.94 -2.43
C ASP A 108 -8.95 -18.62 -1.10
N GLU A 109 -7.77 -18.30 -0.55
CA GLU A 109 -7.32 -18.72 0.78
C GLU A 109 -7.47 -17.60 1.82
N GLU A 110 -7.51 -16.34 1.38
CA GLU A 110 -7.73 -15.13 2.19
C GLU A 110 -8.73 -14.17 1.49
N PRO A 111 -10.05 -14.42 1.60
CA PRO A 111 -11.08 -13.82 0.75
C PRO A 111 -11.27 -12.30 0.86
N TYR A 112 -10.68 -11.66 1.87
CA TYR A 112 -10.92 -10.24 2.17
C TYR A 112 -9.65 -9.37 2.08
N GLY A 113 -8.46 -9.96 1.93
CA GLY A 113 -7.20 -9.25 2.16
C GLY A 113 -6.54 -8.62 0.92
N TYR A 114 -6.55 -9.30 -0.21
CA TYR A 114 -5.59 -9.02 -1.28
C TYR A 114 -5.70 -7.62 -1.91
N LEU A 115 -6.90 -7.07 -2.07
CA LEU A 115 -7.11 -5.70 -2.56
C LEU A 115 -6.79 -4.66 -1.50
N SER A 116 -7.04 -4.97 -0.23
CA SER A 116 -6.69 -4.12 0.90
C SER A 116 -5.16 -3.95 0.99
N GLU A 117 -4.42 -5.06 0.84
CA GLU A 117 -2.96 -5.09 0.78
C GLU A 117 -2.39 -4.23 -0.35
N ALA A 118 -2.91 -4.40 -1.57
CA ALA A 118 -2.48 -3.60 -2.73
C ALA A 118 -2.91 -2.13 -2.58
N GLY A 119 -4.09 -1.86 -2.02
CA GLY A 119 -4.60 -0.52 -1.75
C GLY A 119 -3.71 0.24 -0.76
N ALA A 120 -3.24 -0.42 0.30
CA ALA A 120 -2.30 0.20 1.25
C ALA A 120 -1.00 0.63 0.56
N SER A 121 -0.46 -0.17 -0.37
CA SER A 121 0.74 0.18 -1.14
C SER A 121 0.51 1.36 -2.10
N ILE A 122 -0.70 1.50 -2.65
CA ILE A 122 -1.09 2.67 -3.46
C ILE A 122 -1.10 3.93 -2.58
N ILE A 123 -1.78 3.90 -1.43
CA ILE A 123 -1.83 5.05 -0.50
C ILE A 123 -0.42 5.45 -0.06
N ASP A 124 0.41 4.48 0.33
CA ASP A 124 1.81 4.70 0.72
C ASP A 124 2.60 5.41 -0.39
N THR A 125 2.49 4.94 -1.63
CA THR A 125 3.21 5.49 -2.79
C THR A 125 2.74 6.91 -3.10
N LYS A 126 1.42 7.14 -3.15
CA LYS A 126 0.84 8.46 -3.49
C LYS A 126 1.16 9.52 -2.44
N LEU A 127 1.25 9.13 -1.17
CA LEU A 127 1.63 10.02 -0.06
C LEU A 127 3.14 10.03 0.22
N ARG A 128 3.93 9.26 -0.53
CA ARG A 128 5.40 9.18 -0.41
C ARG A 128 5.86 8.80 1.01
N LEU A 129 5.09 7.95 1.68
CA LEU A 129 5.42 7.47 3.03
C LEU A 129 6.62 6.51 2.97
N ASN A 130 6.63 5.62 1.97
CA ASN A 130 7.68 4.64 1.69
C ASN A 130 7.92 3.68 2.87
N ILE A 131 6.83 3.20 3.48
CA ILE A 131 6.86 2.23 4.59
C ILE A 131 6.15 0.93 4.22
N VAL A 132 5.25 0.90 3.24
CA VAL A 132 4.65 -0.36 2.77
C VAL A 132 5.58 -0.97 1.71
N PRO A 133 6.16 -2.17 1.92
CA PRO A 133 6.87 -2.86 0.86
C PRO A 133 5.94 -3.01 -0.35
N LYS A 134 6.44 -2.74 -1.56
CA LYS A 134 5.59 -2.64 -2.76
C LYS A 134 4.71 -3.88 -2.88
N THR A 135 3.40 -3.66 -3.00
CA THR A 135 2.40 -4.74 -3.10
C THR A 135 1.48 -4.51 -4.27
N ARG A 136 1.32 -5.52 -5.13
CA ARG A 136 0.34 -5.48 -6.23
C ARG A 136 -0.47 -6.77 -6.30
N VAL A 137 -1.59 -6.70 -7.02
CA VAL A 137 -2.37 -7.88 -7.39
C VAL A 137 -1.63 -8.60 -8.51
N VAL A 138 -1.32 -9.88 -8.30
CA VAL A 138 -0.64 -10.73 -9.29
C VAL A 138 -1.36 -12.06 -9.41
N ARG A 139 -0.95 -12.83 -10.42
CA ARG A 139 -1.44 -14.18 -10.69
C ARG A 139 -0.27 -15.16 -10.64
N LEU A 140 -0.34 -16.17 -9.77
CA LEU A 140 0.68 -17.23 -9.66
C LEU A 140 0.00 -18.60 -9.61
N ALA A 141 0.61 -19.60 -10.22
CA ALA A 141 0.21 -21.00 -10.10
C ALA A 141 1.36 -21.81 -9.51
N SER A 142 1.11 -22.64 -8.49
CA SER A 142 2.15 -23.48 -7.87
C SER A 142 1.52 -24.71 -7.23
N ASP A 143 2.14 -25.88 -7.37
CA ASP A 143 1.69 -27.13 -6.73
C ASP A 143 1.57 -27.02 -5.19
N SER A 144 2.32 -26.09 -4.58
CA SER A 144 2.30 -25.83 -3.14
C SER A 144 1.09 -25.05 -2.64
N PHE A 145 0.33 -24.37 -3.51
CA PHE A 145 -0.90 -23.68 -3.10
C PHE A 145 -2.04 -24.66 -2.86
N ASN A 146 -3.10 -24.21 -2.19
CA ASN A 146 -4.22 -25.07 -1.85
C ASN A 146 -5.24 -25.17 -3.00
N TYR A 147 -5.14 -26.21 -3.84
CA TYR A 147 -6.12 -26.49 -4.90
C TYR A 147 -7.13 -27.59 -4.49
N PRO A 148 -8.41 -27.49 -4.92
CA PRO A 148 -9.38 -28.56 -4.73
C PRO A 148 -8.90 -29.90 -5.30
N ALA A 149 -9.26 -31.01 -4.64
CA ALA A 149 -8.83 -32.36 -5.04
C ALA A 149 -9.15 -32.70 -6.50
N ILE A 150 -10.32 -32.26 -6.99
CA ILE A 150 -10.75 -32.46 -8.39
C ILE A 150 -9.73 -31.88 -9.36
N GLU A 151 -9.23 -30.67 -9.09
CA GLU A 151 -8.27 -30.03 -9.98
C GLU A 151 -6.91 -30.72 -9.97
N ARG A 152 -6.43 -31.13 -8.78
CA ARG A 152 -5.18 -31.90 -8.67
C ARG A 152 -5.27 -33.19 -9.49
N HIS A 153 -6.38 -33.92 -9.39
CA HIS A 153 -6.60 -35.13 -10.18
C HIS A 153 -6.63 -34.87 -11.69
N LEU A 154 -7.27 -33.78 -12.13
CA LEU A 154 -7.33 -33.41 -13.55
C LEU A 154 -5.94 -33.13 -14.13
N ILE A 155 -5.04 -32.54 -13.35
CA ILE A 155 -3.69 -32.19 -13.79
C ILE A 155 -2.79 -33.42 -13.82
N THR A 156 -2.86 -34.27 -12.78
CA THR A 156 -2.15 -35.57 -12.78
C THR A 156 -2.54 -36.41 -13.99
N ALA A 157 -3.85 -36.56 -14.25
CA ALA A 157 -4.35 -37.32 -15.39
C ALA A 157 -3.87 -36.74 -16.74
N LYS A 158 -3.87 -35.41 -16.89
CA LYS A 158 -3.35 -34.75 -18.09
C LYS A 158 -1.86 -34.95 -18.28
N ARG A 159 -1.08 -34.92 -17.19
CA ARG A 159 0.37 -35.17 -17.22
C ARG A 159 0.67 -36.60 -17.65
N GLU A 160 -0.04 -37.58 -17.09
CA GLU A 160 0.09 -39.00 -17.46
C GLU A 160 -0.28 -39.26 -18.93
N ILE A 161 -1.35 -38.63 -19.43
CA ILE A 161 -1.72 -38.68 -20.85
C ILE A 161 -0.61 -38.08 -21.72
N ASN A 162 -0.05 -36.93 -21.34
CA ASN A 162 1.00 -36.31 -22.14
C ASN A 162 2.31 -37.12 -22.14
N GLU A 163 2.68 -37.70 -20.99
CA GLU A 163 3.85 -38.58 -20.86
C GLU A 163 3.67 -39.91 -21.62
N SER A 164 2.45 -40.44 -21.70
CA SER A 164 2.15 -41.65 -22.49
C SER A 164 2.07 -41.37 -23.99
N VAL A 165 1.45 -40.26 -24.42
CA VAL A 165 1.33 -39.86 -25.84
C VAL A 165 2.66 -39.34 -26.40
N GLY A 166 3.44 -38.60 -25.61
CA GLY A 166 4.78 -38.10 -26.00
C GLY A 166 5.79 -39.22 -26.26
N ARG A 167 5.60 -40.41 -25.68
CA ARG A 167 6.40 -41.61 -25.96
C ARG A 167 6.04 -42.27 -27.30
N HIS A 168 4.86 -42.02 -27.86
CA HIS A 168 4.34 -42.73 -29.04
C HIS A 168 4.31 -41.90 -30.33
N MET A 169 4.37 -40.56 -30.27
CA MET A 169 4.36 -39.69 -31.45
C MET A 169 5.65 -38.86 -31.58
N HIS A 170 6.58 -39.34 -32.39
CA HIS A 170 7.75 -38.55 -32.82
C HIS A 170 7.29 -37.46 -33.82
N GLY A 171 7.28 -36.18 -33.41
CA GLY A 171 7.31 -35.05 -34.35
C GLY A 171 6.04 -34.21 -34.55
N ARG A 172 4.99 -34.34 -33.72
CA ARG A 172 3.84 -33.39 -33.73
C ARG A 172 3.79 -32.64 -32.41
N ARG A 173 3.57 -31.31 -32.46
CA ARG A 173 3.60 -30.40 -31.31
C ARG A 173 2.88 -31.01 -30.11
N VAL A 174 3.65 -31.40 -29.09
CA VAL A 174 3.16 -31.79 -27.78
C VAL A 174 2.33 -30.63 -27.26
N PHE A 175 1.04 -30.83 -27.03
CA PHE A 175 0.23 -29.84 -26.32
C PHE A 175 0.91 -29.62 -24.96
N GLN A 176 1.41 -28.41 -24.71
CA GLN A 176 1.92 -28.06 -23.40
C GLN A 176 0.79 -28.30 -22.40
N PRO A 177 0.97 -29.12 -21.35
CA PRO A 177 -0.06 -29.32 -20.36
C PRO A 177 -0.52 -27.96 -19.87
N LYS A 178 -1.82 -27.65 -20.00
CA LYS A 178 -2.41 -26.52 -19.26
C LYS A 178 -2.12 -26.82 -17.78
N GLY A 179 -1.20 -26.05 -17.19
CA GLY A 179 -0.79 -26.19 -15.80
C GLY A 179 -1.94 -25.88 -14.84
N LEU A 180 -1.64 -25.83 -13.53
CA LEU A 180 -2.57 -25.34 -12.52
C LEU A 180 -3.15 -23.99 -12.90
N HIS A 181 -4.42 -23.75 -12.58
CA HIS A 181 -4.96 -22.41 -12.82
C HIS A 181 -4.22 -21.39 -11.95
N PRO A 182 -3.86 -20.22 -12.48
CA PRO A 182 -3.20 -19.21 -11.68
C PRO A 182 -4.19 -18.60 -10.68
N LYS A 183 -3.81 -18.62 -9.41
CA LYS A 183 -4.53 -17.95 -8.33
C LYS A 183 -4.22 -16.46 -8.37
N VAL A 184 -5.26 -15.64 -8.20
CA VAL A 184 -5.10 -14.19 -8.01
C VAL A 184 -4.84 -13.93 -6.53
N GLY A 185 -3.93 -13.02 -6.20
CA GLY A 185 -3.60 -12.68 -4.83
C GLY A 185 -2.75 -11.43 -4.74
N SER A 186 -2.49 -10.97 -3.52
CA SER A 186 -1.52 -9.90 -3.29
C SER A 186 -0.12 -10.49 -3.25
N PHE A 187 0.82 -9.80 -3.88
CA PHE A 187 2.24 -10.13 -3.80
C PHE A 187 2.98 -8.92 -3.27
N GLN A 188 3.53 -9.06 -2.07
CA GLN A 188 4.28 -8.02 -1.38
C GLN A 188 5.77 -8.34 -1.47
N LEU A 189 6.59 -7.35 -1.83
CA LEU A 189 8.05 -7.53 -1.83
C LEU A 189 8.55 -7.86 -0.42
N PHE A 190 9.47 -8.81 -0.33
CA PHE A 190 10.08 -9.19 0.93
C PHE A 190 11.14 -8.15 1.36
N VAL A 191 11.15 -7.78 2.64
CA VAL A 191 12.13 -6.87 3.22
C VAL A 191 13.09 -7.63 4.14
N GLU A 192 14.39 -7.39 3.97
CA GLU A 192 15.42 -8.09 4.73
C GLU A 192 15.90 -7.29 5.93
N LYS A 193 16.28 -8.00 7.00
CA LYS A 193 16.86 -7.42 8.22
C LYS A 193 15.91 -6.48 8.96
N TYR A 194 14.67 -6.92 9.07
CA TYR A 194 13.64 -6.28 9.85
C TYR A 194 13.23 -7.25 10.96
N ASP A 195 13.08 -6.71 12.18
CA ASP A 195 12.54 -7.43 13.33
C ASP A 195 11.10 -6.99 13.58
N ASP A 196 10.29 -7.81 14.25
CA ASP A 196 8.96 -7.39 14.68
C ASP A 196 9.05 -6.20 15.63
N ALA A 197 8.09 -5.28 15.52
CA ALA A 197 8.14 -4.05 16.31
C ALA A 197 8.03 -4.31 17.82
N ASP A 198 7.36 -5.38 18.25
CA ASP A 198 7.29 -5.76 19.66
C ASP A 198 8.68 -6.09 20.23
N ALA A 199 9.48 -6.90 19.53
CA ALA A 199 10.87 -7.19 19.88
C ALA A 199 11.74 -5.93 19.88
N PHE A 200 11.62 -5.09 18.84
CA PHE A 200 12.36 -3.84 18.75
C PHE A 200 12.03 -2.88 19.90
N LEU A 201 10.74 -2.63 20.17
CA LEU A 201 10.30 -1.67 21.19
C LEU A 201 10.78 -2.07 22.59
N LYS A 202 10.74 -3.36 22.93
CA LYS A 202 11.29 -3.88 24.19
C LYS A 202 12.77 -3.57 24.37
N GLN A 203 13.55 -3.70 23.28
CA GLN A 203 14.97 -3.36 23.31
C GLN A 203 15.18 -1.84 23.36
N PHE A 204 14.40 -1.09 22.58
CA PHE A 204 14.48 0.36 22.47
C PHE A 204 14.24 1.03 23.83
N ASP A 205 13.20 0.62 24.58
CA ASP A 205 12.90 1.17 25.90
C ASP A 205 14.00 0.86 26.92
N ARG A 206 14.57 -0.34 26.86
CA ARG A 206 15.66 -0.76 27.76
C ARG A 206 16.95 0.02 27.49
N ASP A 207 17.31 0.17 26.23
CA ASP A 207 18.62 0.68 25.83
C ASP A 207 18.68 2.23 25.89
N SER A 208 17.54 2.91 26.14
CA SER A 208 17.43 4.37 26.29
C SER A 208 18.12 5.13 25.13
N PRO A 209 17.48 5.19 23.96
CA PRO A 209 18.11 5.63 22.72
C PRO A 209 18.57 7.08 22.80
N SER A 210 19.62 7.41 22.04
CA SER A 210 20.04 8.80 21.85
C SER A 210 18.89 9.66 21.28
N PRO A 211 18.87 10.97 21.54
CA PRO A 211 17.84 11.87 21.01
C PRO A 211 17.68 11.79 19.48
N ASP A 212 18.79 11.69 18.75
CA ASP A 212 18.78 11.61 17.29
C ASP A 212 18.08 10.33 16.78
N VAL A 213 18.33 9.20 17.45
CA VAL A 213 17.68 7.91 17.17
C VAL A 213 16.19 7.97 17.48
N ALA A 214 15.82 8.59 18.61
CA ALA A 214 14.41 8.78 18.98
C ALA A 214 13.65 9.64 17.96
N ILE A 215 14.26 10.72 17.47
CA ILE A 215 13.66 11.58 16.43
C ILE A 215 13.49 10.82 15.12
N GLN A 216 14.49 10.05 14.69
CA GLN A 216 14.40 9.24 13.47
C GLN A 216 13.28 8.19 13.56
N PHE A 217 13.18 7.49 14.69
CA PHE A 217 12.10 6.54 14.93
C PHE A 217 10.73 7.23 14.94
N GLN A 218 10.60 8.37 15.63
CA GLN A 218 9.35 9.16 15.65
C GLN A 218 8.91 9.55 14.23
N ARG A 219 9.83 10.00 13.37
CA ARG A 219 9.52 10.35 11.97
C ARG A 219 9.01 9.14 11.16
N GLN A 220 9.53 7.94 11.41
CA GLN A 220 9.03 6.71 10.77
C GLN A 220 7.66 6.32 11.34
N PHE A 221 7.50 6.43 12.66
CA PHE A 221 6.27 6.12 13.37
C PHE A 221 5.09 6.98 12.90
N GLU A 222 5.31 8.28 12.71
CA GLU A 222 4.28 9.19 12.19
C GLU A 222 3.77 8.79 10.80
N LYS A 223 4.63 8.23 9.94
CA LYS A 223 4.21 7.69 8.64
C LYS A 223 3.30 6.48 8.77
N LEU A 224 3.59 5.58 9.73
CA LEU A 224 2.73 4.43 10.04
C LEU A 224 1.35 4.91 10.50
N VAL A 225 1.32 5.91 11.40
CA VAL A 225 0.07 6.52 11.87
C VAL A 225 -0.74 7.09 10.72
N VAL A 226 -0.11 7.87 9.82
CA VAL A 226 -0.79 8.47 8.66
C VAL A 226 -1.41 7.39 7.78
N LEU A 227 -0.64 6.35 7.43
CA LEU A 227 -1.11 5.25 6.60
C LEU A 227 -2.32 4.56 7.26
N ASP A 228 -2.15 4.05 8.47
CA ASP A 228 -3.16 3.25 9.16
C ASP A 228 -4.44 4.04 9.42
N TYR A 229 -4.33 5.33 9.73
CA TYR A 229 -5.49 6.18 9.96
C TYR A 229 -6.29 6.40 8.68
N ILE A 230 -5.63 6.74 7.56
CA ILE A 230 -6.29 6.97 6.27
C ILE A 230 -7.02 5.71 5.80
N ILE A 231 -6.35 4.56 5.82
CA ILE A 231 -6.95 3.29 5.37
C ILE A 231 -7.91 2.71 6.41
N ARG A 232 -7.98 3.30 7.61
CA ARG A 232 -8.62 2.76 8.81
C ARG A 232 -8.33 1.28 9.00
N ASN A 233 -7.06 0.97 9.22
CA ASN A 233 -6.63 -0.39 9.50
C ASN A 233 -7.31 -0.91 10.78
N THR A 234 -7.90 -2.10 10.72
CA THR A 234 -8.65 -2.72 11.82
C THR A 234 -7.86 -3.80 12.56
N ASP A 235 -6.64 -4.12 12.10
CA ASP A 235 -5.80 -5.18 12.67
C ASP A 235 -4.31 -4.77 12.78
N ARG A 236 -4.04 -3.48 13.05
CA ARG A 236 -2.68 -3.06 13.37
C ARG A 236 -2.35 -3.33 14.83
N ASN A 237 -1.62 -4.42 15.05
CA ASN A 237 -0.92 -4.76 16.31
C ASN A 237 0.61 -4.59 16.16
N ASN A 238 1.37 -4.73 17.25
CA ASN A 238 2.84 -4.58 17.23
C ASN A 238 3.62 -5.73 16.56
N SER A 239 2.96 -6.84 16.21
CA SER A 239 3.55 -7.88 15.36
C SER A 239 3.35 -7.61 13.86
N ASN A 240 2.43 -6.72 13.50
CA ASN A 240 2.05 -6.45 12.10
C ASN A 240 2.81 -5.26 11.49
N TRP A 241 3.87 -4.77 12.12
CA TRP A 241 4.81 -3.84 11.50
C TRP A 241 6.20 -4.17 12.01
N LEU A 242 7.19 -3.91 11.16
CA LEU A 242 8.55 -4.30 11.40
C LEU A 242 9.44 -3.07 11.52
N VAL A 243 10.55 -3.20 12.24
CA VAL A 243 11.57 -2.16 12.37
C VAL A 243 12.91 -2.71 11.93
N LYS A 244 13.57 -1.99 11.05
CA LYS A 244 14.97 -2.18 10.72
C LYS A 244 15.79 -1.17 11.51
N TYR A 245 16.75 -1.66 12.28
CA TYR A 245 17.64 -0.84 13.10
C TYR A 245 19.09 -1.27 12.87
N GLU A 246 19.81 -0.55 11.99
CA GLU A 246 21.22 -0.83 11.69
C GLU A 246 22.12 0.35 12.08
N THR A 247 23.20 0.06 12.81
CA THR A 247 24.27 1.03 13.03
C THR A 247 25.26 0.94 11.87
N LYS A 248 25.35 1.99 11.05
CA LYS A 248 26.38 2.10 10.02
C LYS A 248 27.67 2.57 10.69
N LYS A 249 28.67 1.70 10.69
CA LYS A 249 30.05 2.10 10.97
C LYS A 249 30.48 3.03 9.85
N VAL A 250 30.91 4.25 10.19
CA VAL A 250 31.53 5.15 9.22
C VAL A 250 32.78 4.44 8.71
N ASN A 251 32.85 4.15 7.41
CA ASN A 251 34.07 3.65 6.81
C ASN A 251 35.06 4.82 6.73
N GLU A 252 36.26 4.64 7.27
CA GLU A 252 37.34 5.65 7.24
C GLU A 252 37.67 6.13 5.80
N ARG A 253 37.28 5.37 4.76
CA ARG A 253 37.44 5.74 3.35
C ARG A 253 36.54 6.89 2.90
N ASP A 254 35.32 6.99 3.41
CA ASP A 254 34.35 8.05 3.02
C ASP A 254 34.74 9.43 3.60
N MET A 255 35.61 9.43 4.62
CA MET A 255 36.16 10.66 5.21
C MET A 255 37.30 11.26 4.39
N ILE A 256 38.00 10.43 3.60
CA ILE A 256 39.16 10.88 2.80
C ILE A 256 38.70 11.54 1.49
N GLU A 257 37.61 11.07 0.87
CA GLU A 257 37.09 11.67 -0.37
C GLU A 257 36.44 13.06 -0.15
N ASN A 258 35.80 13.30 1.00
CA ASN A 258 35.22 14.62 1.30
C ASN A 258 36.24 15.67 1.78
N ALA A 259 37.47 15.27 2.12
CA ALA A 259 38.53 16.20 2.52
C ALA A 259 39.40 16.68 1.35
N GLY A 260 39.23 16.11 0.15
CA GLY A 260 40.08 16.35 -1.02
C GLY A 260 39.81 17.64 -1.81
N GLU A 261 38.70 18.35 -1.56
CA GLU A 261 38.25 19.45 -2.43
C GLU A 261 38.46 20.87 -1.88
N VAL A 262 39.14 21.07 -0.75
CA VAL A 262 39.40 22.42 -0.22
C VAL A 262 40.86 22.58 0.14
N ASN A 263 41.73 22.85 -0.84
CA ASN A 263 43.00 23.54 -0.59
C ASN A 263 43.65 24.06 -1.88
N HIS A 264 43.23 25.26 -2.30
CA HIS A 264 44.15 26.24 -2.88
C HIS A 264 43.58 27.64 -2.64
N LEU A 265 44.06 28.32 -1.59
CA LEU A 265 44.58 29.71 -1.63
C LEU A 265 44.73 30.33 -0.22
N SER A 266 45.99 30.72 0.04
CA SER A 266 46.47 31.78 0.95
C SER A 266 46.72 31.50 2.45
N ASN A 267 48.01 31.70 2.78
CA ASN A 267 48.62 31.75 4.09
C ASN A 267 48.18 33.01 4.87
N ALA A 268 47.75 32.84 6.12
CA ALA A 268 47.95 33.83 7.18
C ALA A 268 47.90 33.13 8.54
N ALA A 269 49.00 33.25 9.30
CA ALA A 269 49.15 32.68 10.62
C ALA A 269 48.04 33.17 11.57
N THR A 270 47.22 32.27 12.08
CA THR A 270 46.39 32.49 13.26
C THR A 270 46.41 31.23 14.11
N THR A 271 46.88 31.38 15.35
CA THR A 271 46.90 30.37 16.39
C THR A 271 45.50 29.81 16.60
N ILE A 272 45.25 28.58 16.14
CA ILE A 272 44.03 27.84 16.46
C ILE A 272 44.36 26.88 17.60
N THR A 273 43.71 27.14 18.73
CA THR A 273 43.64 26.27 19.90
C THR A 273 43.21 24.88 19.50
N THR A 274 43.99 23.90 19.93
CA THR A 274 43.67 22.47 19.91
C THR A 274 42.43 22.22 20.75
N ASP A 275 41.27 21.99 20.12
CA ASP A 275 40.19 21.23 20.73
C ASP A 275 39.25 20.67 19.66
N GLU A 276 38.71 19.49 19.97
CA GLU A 276 37.74 18.69 19.22
C GLU A 276 38.28 17.91 18.01
N THR A 277 38.90 16.77 18.33
CA THR A 277 38.89 15.59 17.47
C THR A 277 37.43 15.21 17.17
N THR A 278 36.94 15.56 15.99
CA THR A 278 35.62 15.16 15.47
C THR A 278 35.63 13.66 15.18
N SER A 279 35.47 12.86 16.23
CA SER A 279 35.13 11.43 16.10
C SER A 279 33.79 11.34 15.36
N ALA A 280 33.83 10.87 14.11
CA ALA A 280 32.66 10.65 13.29
C ALA A 280 31.62 9.81 14.05
N LYS A 281 30.50 10.43 14.44
CA LYS A 281 29.43 9.70 15.13
C LYS A 281 28.89 8.62 14.18
N PRO A 282 28.73 7.37 14.64
CA PRO A 282 28.14 6.31 13.84
C PRO A 282 26.74 6.74 13.38
N THR A 283 26.45 6.58 12.09
CA THR A 283 25.13 6.93 11.54
C THR A 283 24.20 5.74 11.73
N VAL A 284 23.03 5.96 12.32
CA VAL A 284 22.02 4.92 12.52
C VAL A 284 20.97 5.04 11.43
N ASP A 285 20.54 3.91 10.85
CA ASP A 285 19.49 3.83 9.84
C ASP A 285 18.28 3.09 10.45
N ILE A 286 17.20 3.82 10.69
CA ILE A 286 15.95 3.31 11.26
C ILE A 286 14.84 3.40 10.21
N ARG A 287 14.18 2.28 9.93
CA ARG A 287 13.05 2.24 8.99
C ARG A 287 11.93 1.37 9.52
N ILE A 288 10.70 1.80 9.28
CA ILE A 288 9.51 0.97 9.54
C ILE A 288 9.05 0.32 8.24
N ALA A 289 8.62 -0.94 8.32
CA ALA A 289 7.87 -1.61 7.27
C ALA A 289 6.46 -1.95 7.76
N ALA A 290 5.44 -1.39 7.13
CA ALA A 290 4.03 -1.68 7.38
C ALA A 290 3.60 -2.89 6.53
N ILE A 291 3.58 -4.07 7.15
CA ILE A 291 3.18 -5.33 6.53
C ILE A 291 1.75 -5.70 6.91
N ASP A 292 1.17 -6.72 6.31
CA ASP A 292 -0.13 -7.29 6.72
C ASP A 292 -1.27 -6.24 6.80
N ASN A 293 -1.58 -5.62 5.66
CA ASN A 293 -2.61 -4.59 5.53
C ASN A 293 -3.94 -5.16 5.02
N GLY A 294 -4.16 -6.47 5.15
CA GLY A 294 -5.32 -7.16 4.60
C GLY A 294 -6.66 -6.76 5.22
N LEU A 295 -6.67 -6.21 6.44
CA LEU A 295 -7.87 -5.84 7.17
C LEU A 295 -8.02 -4.32 7.33
N ALA A 296 -7.95 -3.61 6.19
CA ALA A 296 -8.21 -2.17 6.07
C ALA A 296 -9.37 -1.86 5.10
N PHE A 297 -9.64 -0.57 4.88
CA PHE A 297 -10.72 -0.03 4.05
C PHE A 297 -12.12 -0.51 4.45
N PRO A 298 -12.57 -0.27 5.70
CA PRO A 298 -13.92 -0.67 6.11
C PRO A 298 -15.00 0.20 5.45
N PHE A 299 -16.15 -0.40 5.17
CA PHE A 299 -17.30 0.31 4.54
C PHE A 299 -18.12 1.17 5.52
N LYS A 300 -17.81 1.08 6.81
CA LYS A 300 -18.34 1.92 7.89
C LYS A 300 -17.32 1.97 9.03
N HIS A 301 -17.40 2.98 9.88
CA HIS A 301 -16.69 2.93 11.17
C HIS A 301 -17.18 1.73 11.99
N PRO A 302 -16.31 1.06 12.75
CA PRO A 302 -16.72 -0.02 13.63
C PRO A 302 -17.82 0.40 14.60
N ASP A 303 -18.73 -0.53 14.89
CA ASP A 303 -19.72 -0.34 15.94
C ASP A 303 -19.03 -0.44 17.32
N GLU A 304 -19.48 0.30 18.33
CA GLU A 304 -18.80 0.46 19.63
C GLU A 304 -18.48 -0.85 20.37
N TRP A 305 -19.21 -1.95 20.09
CA TRP A 305 -18.98 -3.26 20.68
C TRP A 305 -17.80 -4.04 20.05
N ARG A 306 -17.24 -3.56 18.93
CA ARG A 306 -15.97 -4.01 18.36
C ARG A 306 -15.11 -2.79 18.02
N THR A 307 -14.12 -2.51 18.85
CA THR A 307 -13.40 -1.24 18.80
C THR A 307 -12.30 -1.18 17.73
N TYR A 308 -11.75 -2.33 17.32
CA TYR A 308 -10.62 -2.46 16.37
C TYR A 308 -9.61 -1.30 16.53
N PRO A 309 -8.98 -1.21 17.70
CA PRO A 309 -8.17 -0.06 18.04
C PRO A 309 -6.84 -0.09 17.26
N PHE A 310 -6.22 1.07 17.11
CA PHE A 310 -4.85 1.14 16.66
C PHE A 310 -3.92 0.83 17.83
N HIS A 311 -3.25 -0.33 17.85
CA HIS A 311 -2.45 -0.71 19.03
C HIS A 311 -1.27 0.24 19.28
N TRP A 312 -0.76 0.88 18.23
CA TRP A 312 0.28 1.89 18.38
C TRP A 312 -0.19 3.14 19.17
N ALA A 313 -1.49 3.36 19.36
CA ALA A 313 -2.00 4.50 20.11
C ALA A 313 -1.62 4.46 21.60
N TRP A 314 -1.29 3.27 22.13
CA TRP A 314 -0.81 3.11 23.51
C TRP A 314 0.69 3.34 23.67
N LEU A 315 1.44 3.49 22.57
CA LEU A 315 2.87 3.73 22.64
C LEU A 315 3.16 5.16 23.10
N PRO A 316 4.26 5.40 23.84
CA PRO A 316 4.68 6.75 24.22
C PRO A 316 4.79 7.71 23.03
N GLN A 317 5.24 7.19 21.88
CA GLN A 317 5.40 7.92 20.63
C GLN A 317 4.09 8.51 20.10
N ALA A 318 2.94 7.90 20.42
CA ALA A 318 1.63 8.41 20.03
C ALA A 318 1.20 9.67 20.81
N LYS A 319 1.86 9.97 21.94
CA LYS A 319 1.58 11.17 22.75
C LYS A 319 2.31 12.40 22.22
N THR A 320 3.34 12.21 21.40
CA THR A 320 4.09 13.30 20.75
C THR A 320 3.24 13.95 19.65
N PRO A 321 3.07 15.28 19.63
CA PRO A 321 2.44 15.99 18.52
C PRO A 321 3.08 15.67 17.17
N PHE A 322 2.30 15.67 16.08
CA PHE A 322 2.86 15.49 14.75
C PHE A 322 3.96 16.53 14.48
N SER A 323 5.11 16.04 14.00
CA SER A 323 6.26 16.86 13.59
C SER A 323 5.94 17.75 12.39
N ASP A 324 6.71 18.82 12.22
CA ASP A 324 6.57 19.68 11.05
C ASP A 324 7.01 18.97 9.76
N ASP A 325 7.89 17.98 9.86
CA ASP A 325 8.35 17.16 8.72
C ASP A 325 7.19 16.36 8.12
N ILE A 326 6.42 15.63 8.95
CA ILE A 326 5.28 14.85 8.44
C ILE A 326 4.17 15.77 7.94
N LYS A 327 3.92 16.91 8.62
CA LYS A 327 2.96 17.91 8.18
C LYS A 327 3.33 18.46 6.80
N ALA A 328 4.59 18.86 6.60
CA ALA A 328 5.07 19.38 5.33
C ALA A 328 4.99 18.34 4.21
N LEU A 329 5.20 17.05 4.53
CA LEU A 329 5.08 15.96 3.57
C LEU A 329 3.64 15.71 3.11
N VAL A 330 2.67 15.68 4.03
CA VAL A 330 1.32 15.16 3.71
C VAL A 330 0.23 16.22 3.67
N LEU A 331 0.28 17.30 4.46
CA LEU A 331 -0.80 18.30 4.51
C LEU A 331 -1.12 18.92 3.14
N PRO A 332 -0.14 19.30 2.30
CA PRO A 332 -0.45 19.85 0.97
C PRO A 332 -1.25 18.87 0.11
N LEU A 333 -0.98 17.57 0.23
CA LEU A 333 -1.68 16.52 -0.51
C LEU A 333 -3.08 16.26 0.06
N LEU A 334 -3.20 16.19 1.39
CA LEU A 334 -4.48 15.93 2.06
C LEU A 334 -5.47 17.11 1.96
N ALA A 335 -4.98 18.33 1.79
CA ALA A 335 -5.80 19.51 1.60
C ALA A 335 -6.33 19.66 0.16
N ASP A 336 -5.69 19.02 -0.82
CA ASP A 336 -6.08 19.09 -2.22
C ASP A 336 -7.17 18.05 -2.56
N MET A 337 -8.40 18.53 -2.75
CA MET A 337 -9.53 17.68 -3.13
C MET A 337 -9.37 17.02 -4.50
N ASN A 338 -8.64 17.64 -5.43
CA ASN A 338 -8.37 17.04 -6.73
C ASN A 338 -7.43 15.84 -6.59
N PHE A 339 -6.37 15.98 -5.80
CA PHE A 339 -5.49 14.86 -5.45
C PHE A 339 -6.26 13.73 -4.75
N ILE A 340 -7.04 14.05 -3.71
CA ILE A 340 -7.83 13.04 -2.99
C ILE A 340 -8.83 12.32 -3.92
N GLN A 341 -9.47 13.03 -4.84
CA GLN A 341 -10.42 12.39 -5.75
C GLN A 341 -9.72 11.60 -6.86
N HIS A 342 -8.81 12.21 -7.60
CA HIS A 342 -8.29 11.66 -8.85
C HIS A 342 -7.06 10.76 -8.67
N GLU A 343 -6.20 11.08 -7.70
CA GLU A 343 -4.98 10.30 -7.46
C GLU A 343 -5.20 9.19 -6.42
N ILE A 344 -6.12 9.40 -5.48
CA ILE A 344 -6.41 8.42 -4.41
C ILE A 344 -7.71 7.65 -4.71
N CYS A 345 -8.87 8.31 -4.68
CA CYS A 345 -10.16 7.61 -4.74
C CYS A 345 -10.38 6.87 -6.07
N ASP A 346 -10.12 7.53 -7.20
CA ASP A 346 -10.30 6.94 -8.53
C ASP A 346 -9.32 5.76 -8.73
N GLU A 347 -8.13 5.79 -8.11
CA GLU A 347 -7.15 4.71 -8.18
C GLU A 347 -7.55 3.49 -7.33
N ILE A 348 -8.01 3.71 -6.11
CA ILE A 348 -8.57 2.65 -5.26
C ILE A 348 -9.81 2.03 -5.92
N GLN A 349 -10.68 2.84 -6.54
CA GLN A 349 -11.84 2.34 -7.26
C GLN A 349 -11.44 1.50 -8.49
N ARG A 350 -10.42 1.91 -9.25
CA ARG A 350 -9.82 1.13 -10.35
C ARG A 350 -9.20 -0.19 -9.87
N LEU A 351 -8.58 -0.21 -8.70
CA LEU A 351 -8.05 -1.43 -8.09
C LEU A 351 -9.20 -2.37 -7.69
N PHE A 352 -10.18 -1.88 -6.95
CA PHE A 352 -11.23 -2.72 -6.36
C PHE A 352 -12.21 -3.26 -7.41
N SER A 353 -12.35 -2.58 -8.55
CA SER A 353 -13.17 -3.06 -9.68
C SER A 353 -12.62 -4.30 -10.38
N GLN A 354 -11.37 -4.71 -10.06
CA GLN A 354 -10.78 -5.95 -10.57
C GLN A 354 -11.39 -7.19 -9.89
N ASP A 355 -12.07 -7.04 -8.75
CA ASP A 355 -12.74 -8.15 -8.09
C ASP A 355 -14.00 -8.58 -8.87
N LYS A 356 -14.19 -9.89 -9.03
CA LYS A 356 -15.43 -10.45 -9.62
C LYS A 356 -16.68 -10.10 -8.82
N ASN A 357 -16.55 -9.92 -7.51
CA ASN A 357 -17.63 -9.57 -6.59
C ASN A 357 -17.69 -8.05 -6.31
N TYR A 358 -17.10 -7.23 -7.18
CA TYR A 358 -17.09 -5.78 -7.02
C TYR A 358 -18.50 -5.21 -6.92
N GLU A 359 -18.76 -4.49 -5.83
CA GLU A 359 -19.98 -3.72 -5.63
C GLU A 359 -19.64 -2.22 -5.53
N ARG A 360 -20.03 -1.45 -6.55
CA ARG A 360 -19.76 -0.01 -6.60
C ARG A 360 -20.25 0.73 -5.35
N ARG A 361 -21.44 0.39 -4.85
CA ARG A 361 -22.02 1.03 -3.65
C ARG A 361 -21.18 0.78 -2.40
N LEU A 362 -20.67 -0.45 -2.24
CA LEU A 362 -19.80 -0.80 -1.12
C LEU A 362 -18.50 0.00 -1.17
N VAL A 363 -17.86 0.06 -2.34
CA VAL A 363 -16.62 0.81 -2.54
C VAL A 363 -16.80 2.30 -2.28
N GLU A 364 -17.90 2.90 -2.76
CA GLU A 364 -18.19 4.31 -2.45
C GLU A 364 -18.34 4.55 -0.94
N ARG A 365 -18.93 3.61 -0.19
CA ARG A 365 -19.00 3.70 1.29
C ARG A 365 -17.62 3.59 1.94
N GLN A 366 -16.75 2.69 1.46
CA GLN A 366 -15.36 2.59 1.92
C GLN A 366 -14.61 3.92 1.68
N LEU A 367 -14.77 4.50 0.49
CA LEU A 367 -14.16 5.79 0.16
C LEU A 367 -14.75 6.93 1.01
N SER A 368 -16.03 6.88 1.40
CA SER A 368 -16.63 7.88 2.29
C SER A 368 -16.04 7.85 3.69
N VAL A 369 -15.71 6.66 4.22
CA VAL A 369 -14.98 6.53 5.49
C VAL A 369 -13.57 7.09 5.33
N MET A 370 -12.84 6.69 4.28
CA MET A 370 -11.47 7.16 4.03
C MET A 370 -11.39 8.68 3.90
N ARG A 371 -12.32 9.32 3.18
CA ARG A 371 -12.41 10.79 3.11
C ARG A 371 -12.62 11.44 4.47
N GLY A 372 -13.47 10.85 5.31
CA GLY A 372 -13.65 11.30 6.70
C GLY A 372 -12.38 11.19 7.54
N GLN A 373 -11.63 10.08 7.40
CA GLN A 373 -10.31 9.93 8.03
C GLN A 373 -9.33 11.01 7.55
N ILE A 374 -9.27 11.27 6.25
CA ILE A 374 -8.40 12.30 5.67
C ILE A 374 -8.70 13.69 6.25
N ILE A 375 -9.99 14.06 6.36
CA ILE A 375 -10.39 15.35 6.95
C ILE A 375 -9.96 15.45 8.41
N ASN A 376 -10.22 14.42 9.22
CA ASN A 376 -9.81 14.41 10.62
C ASN A 376 -8.30 14.50 10.79
N LEU A 377 -7.54 13.74 9.98
CA LEU A 377 -6.09 13.76 10.00
C LEU A 377 -5.53 15.14 9.65
N ALA A 378 -6.02 15.76 8.58
CA ALA A 378 -5.61 17.09 8.17
C ALA A 378 -5.92 18.14 9.25
N GLN A 379 -7.10 18.04 9.89
CA GLN A 379 -7.47 18.94 10.98
C GLN A 379 -6.58 18.75 12.21
N ALA A 380 -6.33 17.50 12.63
CA ALA A 380 -5.45 17.19 13.75
C ALA A 380 -4.03 17.75 13.54
N MET A 381 -3.50 17.62 12.33
CA MET A 381 -2.18 18.16 11.97
C MET A 381 -2.14 19.69 12.00
N ARG A 382 -3.19 20.38 11.53
CA ARG A 382 -3.30 21.86 11.61
C ARG A 382 -3.39 22.36 13.05
N ASP A 383 -4.10 21.61 13.90
CA ASP A 383 -4.28 21.94 15.31
C ASP A 383 -3.08 21.56 16.19
N GLY A 384 -2.03 20.96 15.62
CA GLY A 384 -0.86 20.51 16.37
C GLY A 384 -1.15 19.34 17.32
N LYS A 385 -2.13 18.50 17.01
CA LYS A 385 -2.49 17.32 17.81
C LYS A 385 -1.46 16.19 17.67
N SER A 386 -1.46 15.28 18.65
CA SER A 386 -0.72 14.01 18.59
C SER A 386 -1.54 12.88 17.95
N PRO A 387 -0.90 11.77 17.51
CA PRO A 387 -1.60 10.56 17.07
C PRO A 387 -2.65 10.05 18.08
N PHE A 388 -2.36 10.13 19.38
CA PHE A 388 -3.28 9.75 20.43
C PHE A 388 -4.53 10.66 20.47
N GLN A 389 -4.35 11.97 20.33
CA GLN A 389 -5.47 12.91 20.25
C GLN A 389 -6.26 12.77 18.95
N LEU A 390 -5.61 12.40 17.85
CA LEU A 390 -6.26 12.13 16.56
C LEU A 390 -7.25 10.97 16.66
N VAL A 391 -6.89 9.86 17.31
CA VAL A 391 -7.78 8.69 17.45
C VAL A 391 -8.96 8.94 18.40
N GLN A 392 -8.90 10.02 19.18
CA GLN A 392 -10.00 10.49 20.04
C GLN A 392 -11.01 11.37 19.29
N MET A 393 -10.67 11.84 18.09
CA MET A 393 -11.58 12.66 17.30
C MET A 393 -12.80 11.83 16.86
N PRO A 394 -14.01 12.42 16.85
CA PRO A 394 -15.21 11.71 16.43
C PRO A 394 -15.10 11.27 14.97
N GLY A 395 -15.63 10.09 14.68
CA GLY A 395 -15.61 9.54 13.32
C GLY A 395 -16.43 10.40 12.37
N VAL A 396 -15.84 10.76 11.23
CA VAL A 396 -16.50 11.51 10.16
C VAL A 396 -16.72 10.59 8.96
N ILE A 397 -17.84 10.76 8.26
CA ILE A 397 -18.10 10.15 6.94
C ILE A 397 -18.36 11.29 5.95
N VAL A 398 -17.75 11.21 4.77
CA VAL A 398 -17.92 12.22 3.72
C VAL A 398 -18.44 11.55 2.46
N GLU A 399 -19.73 11.73 2.19
CA GLU A 399 -20.41 11.14 1.05
C GLU A 399 -20.35 12.05 -0.17
N ARG A 400 -20.15 11.47 -1.36
CA ARG A 400 -20.30 12.19 -2.62
C ARG A 400 -21.78 12.16 -3.01
N LEU A 401 -22.38 13.33 -3.19
CA LEU A 401 -23.70 13.45 -3.79
C LEU A 401 -23.54 13.21 -5.29
N VAL A 402 -24.12 12.13 -5.78
CA VAL A 402 -24.30 11.92 -7.22
C VAL A 402 -25.63 12.58 -7.55
N SER A 403 -25.60 13.69 -8.30
CA SER A 403 -26.80 14.28 -8.87
C SER A 403 -27.33 13.35 -9.97
N ASP A 404 -28.29 12.48 -9.62
CA ASP A 404 -29.06 11.69 -10.58
C ASP A 404 -30.18 12.53 -11.27
N ALA A 405 -30.19 13.86 -11.08
CA ALA A 405 -31.17 14.75 -11.68
C ALA A 405 -30.82 15.04 -13.15
N LEU A 406 -31.73 14.70 -14.07
CA LEU A 406 -31.69 15.16 -15.46
C LEU A 406 -31.68 16.69 -15.50
N GLY A 407 -30.52 17.30 -15.71
CA GLY A 407 -30.41 18.75 -15.93
C GLY A 407 -29.17 19.41 -15.32
N ASP A 408 -28.44 18.74 -14.42
CA ASP A 408 -27.22 19.31 -13.85
C ASP A 408 -26.03 19.22 -14.83
N PRO A 409 -25.19 20.26 -14.91
CA PRO A 409 -23.98 20.22 -15.71
C PRO A 409 -23.06 19.10 -15.23
N PRO A 410 -22.43 18.33 -16.14
CA PRO A 410 -21.52 17.25 -15.75
C PRO A 410 -20.31 17.85 -15.02
N GLY A 411 -20.31 17.84 -13.69
CA GLY A 411 -19.19 18.35 -12.90
C GLY A 411 -19.51 18.96 -11.53
N SER A 412 -20.77 19.26 -11.20
CA SER A 412 -21.14 19.78 -9.86
C SER A 412 -21.12 18.66 -8.81
N ARG A 413 -19.92 18.27 -8.36
CA ARG A 413 -19.74 17.26 -7.30
C ARG A 413 -19.92 17.90 -5.94
N GLN A 414 -21.13 17.80 -5.37
CA GLN A 414 -21.38 18.21 -4.00
C GLN A 414 -20.97 17.08 -3.03
N PHE A 415 -20.38 17.44 -1.89
CA PHE A 415 -20.05 16.49 -0.82
C PHE A 415 -20.90 16.78 0.41
N LYS A 416 -21.39 15.74 1.06
CA LYS A 416 -22.13 15.81 2.32
C LYS A 416 -21.30 15.21 3.43
N GLN A 417 -21.05 16.00 4.47
CA GLN A 417 -20.39 15.54 5.67
C GLN A 417 -21.42 15.06 6.69
N LYS A 418 -21.16 13.92 7.32
CA LYS A 418 -21.91 13.40 8.45
C LYS A 418 -20.95 13.11 9.60
N PHE A 419 -21.20 13.71 10.74
CA PHE A 419 -20.52 13.36 11.98
C PHE A 419 -21.21 12.14 12.60
N ASN A 420 -20.42 11.23 13.17
CA ASN A 420 -20.96 10.26 14.10
C ASN A 420 -21.03 10.99 15.45
N ASP A 421 -22.19 11.55 15.80
CA ASP A 421 -22.41 12.45 16.95
C ASP A 421 -22.23 11.79 18.33
N ARG A 422 -21.66 10.59 18.39
CA ARG A 422 -21.31 9.92 19.63
C ARG A 422 -19.81 9.97 19.81
N TYR A 423 -19.39 10.77 20.78
CA TYR A 423 -18.05 10.66 21.35
C TYR A 423 -17.79 9.18 21.65
N PRO A 424 -16.60 8.63 21.34
CA PRO A 424 -16.27 7.29 21.81
C PRO A 424 -16.53 7.25 23.31
N LEU A 425 -17.44 6.38 23.75
CA LEU A 425 -17.90 6.26 25.15
C LEU A 425 -16.75 5.94 26.14
N PHE A 426 -15.54 5.73 25.62
CA PHE A 426 -14.32 5.57 26.37
C PHE A 426 -13.39 6.76 26.12
N THR A 427 -13.23 7.59 27.15
CA THR A 427 -11.98 8.26 27.43
C THR A 427 -10.90 7.19 27.64
N TRP A 428 -9.91 7.17 26.77
CA TRP A 428 -8.74 6.29 26.84
C TRP A 428 -7.92 6.64 28.09
N PHE A 429 -8.29 6.07 29.24
CA PHE A 429 -7.63 6.23 30.53
C PHE A 429 -6.53 5.21 30.75
#